data_AF-A0A6A5A5Q5-F1
#
_entry.id   AF-A0A6A5A5Q5-F1
#
_cell.length_a   1.000
_cell.length_b   1.000
_cell.length_c   1.000
_cell.angle_alpha   90.00
_cell.angle_beta   90.00
_cell.angle_gamma   90.00
#
_symmetry.space_group_name_H-M   'P 1'
#
loop_
_entity.id
_entity.type
_entity.pdbx_description
1 polymer ?
#
loop_
_entity_poly.entity_id
_entity_poly.type
_entity_poly.pdbx_seq_one_letter_code
_entity_poly.pdbx_strand_id
1 'polypeptide(L)'
;MHCTLWKMTDQGCVVSYGELVVLGYSSYKRRQATSATVDKSQWVPVGAPNCHFGLVKRPVANALVPTKTVLVESSLQKRAFTHALDHALQATSSRYVCVPVTDTATLVTEYAPSTANQADMFQLGRQPSPCNDFVVPGHLHGAKGTVARFTARIVCDWTPPYTCRVFAGGFDTDHQVMVPLNAPKFCPTCQQWTSTWSRDHAKCILPMASTSHGGGSSGDDLKITVCGIQSSTGSTATHTVDALTRNGLRLWRPDSQTWAEVSVHGSLYAVPTASSSTSFARPTSSPITTEAVLMHGSILDIGGVYVKFS
;
A
#
# COMPACT_ATOMS: atom_id res chain seq x y z
N MET A 1 -28.53 -2.55 -5.38
CA MET A 1 -28.95 -1.74 -6.55
C MET A 1 -27.74 -1.57 -7.44
N HIS A 2 -27.82 -2.06 -8.67
CA HIS A 2 -26.71 -2.12 -9.63
C HIS A 2 -26.37 -0.71 -10.14
N CYS A 3 -25.15 -0.24 -9.88
CA CYS A 3 -24.60 0.92 -10.56
C CYS A 3 -23.51 0.41 -11.51
N THR A 4 -23.87 0.15 -12.76
CA THR A 4 -22.89 -0.01 -13.85
C THR A 4 -23.16 1.15 -14.79
N LEU A 5 -22.45 2.26 -14.59
CA LEU A 5 -22.56 3.43 -15.46
C LEU A 5 -21.71 3.18 -16.70
N TRP A 6 -22.31 2.64 -17.75
CA TRP A 6 -21.68 2.54 -19.06
C TRP A 6 -21.58 3.95 -19.65
N LYS A 7 -20.36 4.52 -19.74
CA LYS A 7 -20.14 5.74 -20.51
C LYS A 7 -19.88 5.33 -21.97
N MET A 8 -20.87 5.57 -22.84
CA MET A 8 -20.66 5.51 -24.29
C MET A 8 -19.72 6.65 -24.68
N THR A 9 -18.53 6.30 -25.17
CA THR A 9 -17.66 7.22 -25.90
C THR A 9 -17.60 6.75 -27.36
N ASP A 10 -17.19 7.62 -28.29
CA ASP A 10 -17.06 7.32 -29.72
C ASP A 10 -16.10 6.13 -30.05
N GLN A 11 -15.51 5.49 -29.04
CA GLN A 11 -14.60 4.34 -29.17
C GLN A 11 -15.11 3.03 -28.51
N GLY A 12 -16.40 2.93 -28.21
CA GLY A 12 -17.03 1.71 -27.70
C GLY A 12 -17.39 1.75 -26.21
N CYS A 13 -17.89 0.63 -25.69
CA CYS A 13 -18.38 0.53 -24.32
C CYS A 13 -17.21 0.38 -23.34
N VAL A 14 -16.88 1.46 -22.63
CA VAL A 14 -15.79 1.48 -21.66
C VAL A 14 -16.33 1.13 -20.27
N VAL A 15 -15.83 0.06 -19.66
CA VAL A 15 -16.19 -0.30 -18.28
C VAL A 15 -15.56 0.70 -17.32
N SER A 16 -16.38 1.42 -16.57
CA SER A 16 -15.96 2.28 -15.47
C SER A 16 -16.19 1.56 -14.14
N TYR A 17 -15.12 1.46 -13.34
CA TYR A 17 -15.17 0.89 -11.99
C TYR A 17 -15.72 1.88 -10.96
N GLY A 18 -15.54 3.19 -11.22
CA GLY A 18 -15.96 4.29 -10.36
C GLY A 18 -15.09 5.53 -10.59
N GLU A 19 -15.22 6.51 -9.71
CA GLU A 19 -14.47 7.76 -9.74
C GLU A 19 -13.92 8.08 -8.34
N LEU A 20 -12.71 8.61 -8.30
CA LEU A 20 -12.09 9.18 -7.11
C LEU A 20 -12.26 10.69 -7.15
N VAL A 21 -12.75 11.29 -6.07
CA VAL A 21 -12.97 12.74 -5.97
C VAL A 21 -12.31 13.28 -4.71
N VAL A 22 -11.41 14.25 -4.86
CA VAL A 22 -10.76 14.94 -3.73
C VAL A 22 -11.76 15.88 -3.06
N LEU A 23 -11.96 15.71 -1.76
CA LEU A 23 -12.92 16.50 -0.98
C LEU A 23 -12.22 17.64 -0.23
N GLY A 24 -12.90 18.79 -0.14
CA GLY A 24 -12.58 19.86 0.81
C GLY A 24 -11.24 20.57 0.57
N TYR A 25 -10.59 20.35 -0.57
CA TYR A 25 -9.29 20.93 -0.89
C TYR A 25 -9.38 21.86 -2.09
N SER A 26 -9.21 23.17 -1.86
CA SER A 26 -9.24 24.17 -2.92
C SER A 26 -7.86 24.53 -3.47
N SER A 27 -6.78 24.31 -2.71
CA SER A 27 -5.40 24.61 -3.15
C SER A 27 -4.30 23.88 -2.36
N TYR A 28 -3.11 23.76 -2.94
CA TYR A 28 -1.87 23.21 -2.38
C TYR A 28 -0.80 24.30 -2.25
N LYS A 29 0.02 24.29 -1.20
CA LYS A 29 1.11 25.27 -1.03
C LYS A 29 2.34 24.90 -1.89
N ARG A 30 2.89 25.86 -2.65
CA ARG A 30 4.12 25.71 -3.45
C ARG A 30 5.35 25.70 -2.54
N ARG A 31 6.35 24.90 -2.93
CA ARG A 31 7.66 24.75 -2.31
C ARG A 31 8.48 26.04 -2.43
N GLN A 32 8.26 27.05 -1.58
CA GLN A 32 9.20 28.17 -1.35
C GLN A 32 8.85 29.15 -0.21
N ALA A 33 7.99 28.81 0.75
CA ALA A 33 7.78 29.68 1.91
C ALA A 33 8.89 29.46 2.95
N THR A 34 9.98 30.22 2.88
CA THR A 34 10.97 30.32 3.97
C THR A 34 10.53 31.29 5.07
N SER A 35 9.43 32.02 4.84
CA SER A 35 8.86 32.98 5.79
C SER A 35 7.67 32.41 6.56
N ALA A 36 7.54 32.79 7.84
CA ALA A 36 6.40 32.46 8.70
C ALA A 36 5.10 33.16 8.28
N THR A 37 5.16 34.12 7.34
CA THR A 37 3.99 34.81 6.77
C THR A 37 3.38 34.02 5.60
N VAL A 38 2.08 33.74 5.66
CA VAL A 38 1.34 33.00 4.63
C VAL A 38 1.03 33.93 3.46
N ASP A 39 1.83 33.87 2.41
CA ASP A 39 1.51 34.50 1.13
C ASP A 39 0.53 33.62 0.32
N LYS A 40 -0.67 34.16 0.05
CA LYS A 40 -1.72 33.49 -0.73
C LYS A 40 -1.30 33.22 -2.19
N SER A 41 -0.35 33.98 -2.74
CA SER A 41 0.16 33.80 -4.11
C SER A 41 0.95 32.48 -4.28
N GLN A 42 1.37 31.87 -3.18
CA GLN A 42 2.12 30.62 -3.15
C GLN A 42 1.23 29.38 -3.17
N TRP A 43 -0.10 29.54 -3.16
CA TRP A 43 -1.05 28.42 -3.22
C TRP A 43 -1.47 28.12 -4.66
N VAL A 44 -1.23 26.90 -5.12
CA VAL A 44 -1.69 26.39 -6.42
C VAL A 44 -3.08 25.80 -6.23
N PRO A 45 -4.12 26.28 -6.92
CA PRO A 45 -5.45 25.69 -6.80
C PRO A 45 -5.41 24.19 -7.11
N VAL A 46 -6.25 23.41 -6.45
CA VAL A 46 -6.54 22.04 -6.89
C VAL A 46 -7.30 22.19 -8.21
N GLY A 47 -6.54 22.27 -9.30
CA GLY A 47 -7.12 22.42 -10.64
C GLY A 47 -8.00 21.22 -11.00
N ALA A 48 -8.84 21.41 -12.00
CA ALA A 48 -9.74 20.38 -12.55
C ALA A 48 -9.11 18.98 -12.75
N PRO A 49 -7.85 18.82 -13.24
CA PRO A 49 -7.29 17.48 -13.46
C PRO A 49 -6.86 16.73 -12.19
N ASN A 50 -6.74 17.41 -11.04
CA ASN A 50 -6.27 16.79 -9.79
C ASN A 50 -7.36 16.73 -8.71
N CYS A 51 -8.60 17.10 -9.05
CA CYS A 51 -9.74 17.02 -8.13
C CYS A 51 -10.58 15.75 -8.34
N HIS A 52 -10.47 15.09 -9.49
CA HIS A 52 -11.12 13.81 -9.75
C HIS A 52 -10.28 12.90 -10.65
N PHE A 53 -10.52 11.60 -10.59
CA PHE A 53 -9.86 10.60 -11.41
C PHE A 53 -10.80 9.40 -11.66
N GLY A 54 -11.07 9.11 -12.93
CA GLY A 54 -11.90 7.97 -13.32
C GLY A 54 -11.12 6.65 -13.26
N LEU A 55 -11.65 5.67 -12.55
CA LEU A 55 -11.15 4.29 -12.55
C LEU A 55 -11.83 3.56 -13.70
N VAL A 56 -11.07 3.28 -14.75
CA VAL A 56 -11.57 2.74 -16.00
C VAL A 56 -10.80 1.49 -16.36
N LYS A 57 -11.51 0.46 -16.83
CA LYS A 57 -10.91 -0.79 -17.26
C LYS A 57 -9.80 -0.55 -18.29
N ARG A 58 -8.60 -1.05 -18.00
CA ARG A 58 -7.46 -0.91 -18.89
C ARG A 58 -7.57 -1.91 -20.05
N PRO A 59 -6.94 -1.61 -21.20
CA PRO A 59 -6.86 -2.57 -22.31
C PRO A 59 -6.13 -3.86 -21.95
N VAL A 60 -5.15 -3.77 -21.05
CA VAL A 60 -4.32 -4.88 -20.58
C VAL A 60 -4.28 -4.85 -19.06
N ALA A 61 -4.60 -5.99 -18.43
CA ALA A 61 -4.58 -6.14 -16.98
C ALA A 61 -3.17 -5.89 -16.45
N ASN A 62 -3.06 -5.12 -15.37
CA ASN A 62 -1.78 -4.76 -14.76
C ASN A 62 -1.73 -5.01 -13.25
N ALA A 63 -2.76 -5.64 -12.67
CA ALA A 63 -2.74 -6.00 -11.27
C ALA A 63 -1.69 -7.09 -10.97
N LEU A 64 -1.14 -7.00 -9.76
CA LEU A 64 -0.18 -7.95 -9.23
C LEU A 64 -0.82 -8.69 -8.07
N VAL A 65 -0.54 -9.98 -7.95
CA VAL A 65 -1.06 -10.85 -6.89
C VAL A 65 0.08 -11.29 -5.97
N PRO A 66 -0.16 -11.40 -4.65
CA PRO A 66 0.85 -11.93 -3.75
C PRO A 66 1.12 -13.41 -4.11
N THR A 67 2.39 -13.78 -4.26
CA THR A 67 2.79 -15.15 -4.65
C THR A 67 3.51 -15.89 -3.53
N LYS A 68 4.53 -15.26 -2.94
CA LYS A 68 5.36 -15.85 -1.89
C LYS A 68 5.82 -14.81 -0.90
N THR A 69 6.04 -15.24 0.33
CA THR A 69 6.66 -14.41 1.38
C THR A 69 7.88 -15.11 1.92
N VAL A 70 8.97 -14.36 2.01
CA VAL A 70 10.28 -14.83 2.45
C VAL A 70 10.85 -13.87 3.50
N LEU A 71 11.65 -14.39 4.42
CA LEU A 71 12.48 -13.58 5.28
C LEU A 71 13.83 -13.37 4.60
N VAL A 72 14.24 -12.12 4.45
CA VAL A 72 15.49 -11.76 3.76
C VAL A 72 16.40 -11.00 4.69
N GLU A 73 17.62 -11.48 4.86
CA GLU A 73 18.67 -10.76 5.56
C GLU A 73 19.57 -10.04 4.57
N SER A 74 19.72 -8.72 4.75
CA SER A 74 20.53 -7.85 3.91
C SER A 74 20.79 -6.50 4.58
N SER A 75 21.96 -5.92 4.31
CA SER A 75 22.28 -4.51 4.59
C SER A 75 22.25 -3.63 3.33
N LEU A 76 21.82 -4.18 2.19
CA LEU A 76 21.83 -3.48 0.91
C LEU A 76 20.87 -2.28 0.92
N GLN A 77 21.29 -1.23 0.22
CA GLN A 77 20.39 -0.11 -0.06
C GLN A 77 19.25 -0.54 -0.98
N LYS A 78 18.14 0.20 -0.91
CA LYS A 78 16.86 -0.13 -1.54
C LYS A 78 16.96 -0.68 -2.97
N ARG A 79 17.64 0.02 -3.88
CA ARG A 79 17.73 -0.38 -5.29
C ARG A 79 18.56 -1.65 -5.50
N ALA A 80 19.70 -1.76 -4.82
CA ALA A 80 20.52 -2.98 -4.85
C ALA A 80 19.78 -4.16 -4.22
N PHE A 81 19.01 -3.91 -3.15
CA PHE A 81 18.14 -4.90 -2.53
C PHE A 81 17.06 -5.42 -3.49
N THR A 82 16.36 -4.55 -4.25
CA THR A 82 15.42 -4.99 -5.30
C THR A 82 16.12 -5.89 -6.32
N HIS A 83 17.29 -5.47 -6.82
CA HIS A 83 18.00 -6.25 -7.83
C HIS A 83 18.43 -7.63 -7.30
N ALA A 84 18.89 -7.71 -6.04
CA ALA A 84 19.22 -8.97 -5.40
C ALA A 84 17.97 -9.86 -5.22
N LEU A 85 16.82 -9.29 -4.88
CA LEU A 85 15.55 -10.00 -4.82
C LEU A 85 15.12 -10.55 -6.19
N ASP A 86 15.14 -9.72 -7.23
CA ASP A 86 14.77 -10.14 -8.59
C ASP A 86 15.62 -11.32 -9.05
N HIS A 87 16.92 -11.29 -8.77
CA HIS A 87 17.84 -12.37 -9.09
C HIS A 87 17.57 -13.62 -8.24
N ALA A 88 17.50 -13.49 -6.90
CA ALA A 88 17.33 -14.63 -6.00
C ALA A 88 15.97 -15.32 -6.16
N LEU A 89 14.94 -14.55 -6.51
CA LEU A 89 13.56 -15.02 -6.63
C LEU A 89 13.14 -15.31 -8.07
N GLN A 90 14.03 -15.07 -9.05
CA GLN A 90 13.79 -15.20 -10.49
C GLN A 90 12.55 -14.40 -10.96
N ALA A 91 12.46 -13.16 -10.48
CA ALA A 91 11.22 -12.39 -10.36
C ALA A 91 11.28 -11.02 -11.07
N THR A 92 11.76 -10.98 -12.31
CA THR A 92 12.10 -9.72 -13.03
C THR A 92 10.95 -8.75 -13.28
N SER A 93 9.70 -9.21 -13.21
CA SER A 93 8.50 -8.37 -13.38
C SER A 93 7.76 -8.11 -12.08
N SER A 94 8.23 -8.66 -10.96
CA SER A 94 7.57 -8.60 -9.68
C SER A 94 7.74 -7.24 -9.00
N ARG A 95 6.93 -7.02 -7.97
CA ARG A 95 7.05 -5.91 -7.03
C ARG A 95 7.07 -6.49 -5.61
N TYR A 96 7.56 -5.71 -4.65
CA TYR A 96 7.78 -6.22 -3.30
C TYR A 96 7.12 -5.34 -2.25
N VAL A 97 6.37 -5.96 -1.34
CA VAL A 97 6.00 -5.34 -0.07
C VAL A 97 7.04 -5.76 0.96
N CYS A 98 7.79 -4.79 1.45
CA CYS A 98 8.93 -4.97 2.34
C CYS A 98 8.57 -4.48 3.75
N VAL A 99 8.54 -5.42 4.70
CA VAL A 99 8.25 -5.18 6.11
C VAL A 99 9.50 -5.48 6.94
N PRO A 100 10.37 -4.49 7.21
CA PRO A 100 11.59 -4.68 7.98
C PRO A 100 11.27 -5.01 9.44
N VAL A 101 11.81 -6.12 9.95
CA VAL A 101 11.61 -6.61 11.33
C VAL A 101 12.82 -6.33 12.23
N THR A 102 14.01 -6.22 11.64
CA THR A 102 15.23 -5.71 12.27
C THR A 102 15.94 -4.74 11.30
N ASP A 103 17.09 -4.18 11.68
CA ASP A 103 17.92 -3.35 10.79
C ASP A 103 18.46 -4.12 9.58
N THR A 104 18.52 -5.46 9.67
CA THR A 104 19.09 -6.32 8.62
C THR A 104 18.11 -7.36 8.09
N ALA A 105 16.99 -7.62 8.77
CA ALA A 105 16.03 -8.65 8.38
C ALA A 105 14.70 -8.02 7.97
N THR A 106 14.21 -8.41 6.79
CA THR A 106 12.98 -7.90 6.18
C THR A 106 12.10 -9.05 5.71
N LEU A 107 10.83 -9.03 6.11
CA LEU A 107 9.82 -9.89 5.50
C LEU A 107 9.41 -9.28 4.17
N VAL A 108 9.61 -10.04 3.09
CA VAL A 108 9.35 -9.61 1.73
C VAL A 108 8.25 -10.47 1.15
N THR A 109 7.15 -9.84 0.78
CA THR A 109 6.09 -10.48 0.00
C THR A 109 6.23 -10.06 -1.46
N GLU A 110 6.46 -11.04 -2.34
CA GLU A 110 6.47 -10.87 -3.78
C GLU A 110 5.05 -10.72 -4.30
N TYR A 111 4.87 -9.73 -5.18
CA TYR A 111 3.67 -9.49 -5.97
C TYR A 111 4.02 -9.64 -7.45
N ALA A 112 3.51 -10.69 -8.08
CA ALA A 112 3.79 -11.00 -9.49
C ALA A 112 2.55 -10.78 -10.38
N PRO A 113 2.73 -10.55 -11.69
CA PRO A 113 1.61 -10.56 -12.63
C PRO A 113 0.85 -11.89 -12.58
N SER A 114 -0.49 -11.81 -12.54
CA SER A 114 -1.34 -13.00 -12.61
C SER A 114 -1.98 -13.14 -13.99
N THR A 115 -1.95 -14.34 -14.54
CA THR A 115 -2.75 -14.70 -15.72
C THR A 115 -4.13 -15.25 -15.36
N ALA A 116 -4.33 -15.69 -14.12
CA ALA A 116 -5.58 -16.32 -13.67
C ALA A 116 -6.64 -15.30 -13.25
N ASN A 117 -6.23 -14.24 -12.54
CA ASN A 117 -7.13 -13.20 -12.05
C ASN A 117 -6.83 -11.88 -12.76
N GLN A 118 -7.60 -11.59 -13.80
CA GLN A 118 -7.51 -10.31 -14.50
C GLN A 118 -8.09 -9.19 -13.63
N ALA A 119 -7.25 -8.22 -13.31
CA ALA A 119 -7.62 -7.04 -12.56
C ALA A 119 -6.74 -5.86 -12.98
N ASP A 120 -7.23 -4.65 -12.72
CA ASP A 120 -6.47 -3.43 -12.92
C ASP A 120 -6.00 -2.88 -11.58
N MET A 121 -4.73 -2.46 -11.53
CA MET A 121 -4.18 -1.69 -10.43
C MET A 121 -4.04 -0.22 -10.84
N PHE A 122 -4.46 0.65 -9.93
CA PHE A 122 -4.26 2.09 -9.97
C PHE A 122 -3.51 2.51 -8.70
N GLN A 123 -2.53 3.40 -8.81
CA GLN A 123 -1.85 3.94 -7.64
C GLN A 123 -2.09 5.43 -7.50
N LEU A 124 -2.10 5.88 -6.25
CA LEU A 124 -2.25 7.27 -5.90
C LEU A 124 -1.19 7.72 -4.91
N GLY A 125 -0.83 8.99 -4.98
CA GLY A 125 0.10 9.60 -4.03
C GLY A 125 0.47 11.02 -4.42
N ARG A 126 1.27 11.68 -3.59
CA ARG A 126 1.64 13.09 -3.85
C ARG A 126 2.78 13.30 -4.83
N GLN A 127 3.47 12.23 -5.26
CA GLN A 127 4.62 12.34 -6.16
C GLN A 127 4.16 12.28 -7.61
N PRO A 128 4.40 13.30 -8.44
CA PRO A 128 4.31 13.15 -9.89
C PRO A 128 5.33 12.11 -10.33
N SER A 129 4.84 10.96 -10.76
CA SER A 129 5.65 9.79 -11.10
C SER A 129 4.84 8.91 -12.05
N PRO A 130 5.49 8.22 -13.01
CA PRO A 130 4.83 7.19 -13.83
C PRO A 130 4.18 6.07 -13.01
N CYS A 131 4.59 5.89 -11.75
CA CYS A 131 4.00 4.91 -10.87
C CYS A 131 2.66 5.38 -10.27
N ASN A 132 2.34 6.67 -10.23
CA ASN A 132 1.06 7.17 -9.69
C ASN A 132 0.12 7.56 -10.83
N ASP A 133 -1.03 6.92 -10.92
CA ASP A 133 -2.10 7.25 -11.85
C ASP A 133 -2.85 8.51 -11.42
N PHE A 134 -3.08 8.66 -10.10
CA PHE A 134 -3.74 9.84 -9.53
C PHE A 134 -2.83 10.58 -8.56
N VAL A 135 -2.41 11.78 -8.95
CA VAL A 135 -1.49 12.60 -8.15
C VAL A 135 -2.27 13.56 -7.27
N VAL A 136 -2.16 13.37 -5.96
CA VAL A 136 -2.79 14.22 -4.94
C VAL A 136 -1.70 14.83 -4.04
N PRO A 137 -1.19 16.04 -4.36
CA PRO A 137 -0.03 16.64 -3.68
C PRO A 137 -0.18 16.83 -2.16
N GLY A 138 -1.39 17.15 -1.69
CA GLY A 138 -1.67 17.51 -0.30
C GLY A 138 -0.94 18.76 0.19
N HIS A 139 -1.05 19.06 1.49
CA HIS A 139 -0.31 20.16 2.10
C HIS A 139 1.18 19.84 2.18
N LEU A 140 1.99 20.72 1.60
CA LEU A 140 3.44 20.66 1.68
C LEU A 140 3.98 21.73 2.64
N HIS A 141 4.78 21.30 3.60
CA HIS A 141 5.64 22.14 4.44
C HIS A 141 7.08 21.97 3.96
N GLY A 142 7.49 22.81 2.99
CA GLY A 142 8.77 22.64 2.28
C GLY A 142 8.75 21.41 1.36
N ALA A 143 9.65 20.44 1.59
CA ALA A 143 9.67 19.16 0.88
C ALA A 143 8.91 18.04 1.62
N LYS A 144 8.36 18.32 2.81
CA LYS A 144 7.62 17.38 3.65
C LYS A 144 6.12 17.57 3.42
N GLY A 145 5.37 16.47 3.36
CA GLY A 145 3.91 16.48 3.26
C GLY A 145 3.34 15.33 4.09
N THR A 146 2.08 15.46 4.48
CA THR A 146 1.35 14.43 5.24
C THR A 146 0.89 13.30 4.33
N VAL A 147 0.61 13.59 3.06
CA VAL A 147 0.37 12.58 2.02
C VAL A 147 1.69 11.90 1.62
N ALA A 148 1.66 10.57 1.48
CA ALA A 148 2.83 9.79 1.10
C ALA A 148 3.12 9.89 -0.41
N ARG A 149 4.39 9.73 -0.80
CA ARG A 149 4.82 9.74 -2.22
C ARG A 149 4.00 8.78 -3.07
N PHE A 150 3.83 7.56 -2.54
CA PHE A 150 3.07 6.46 -3.11
C PHE A 150 2.18 5.96 -1.97
N THR A 151 0.95 6.47 -1.93
CA THR A 151 0.06 6.37 -0.76
C THR A 151 -0.70 5.06 -0.75
N ALA A 152 -1.28 4.67 -1.88
CA ALA A 152 -2.16 3.51 -1.94
C ALA A 152 -2.18 2.87 -3.32
N ARG A 153 -2.65 1.62 -3.35
CA ARG A 153 -3.04 0.88 -4.55
C ARG A 153 -4.53 0.61 -4.47
N ILE A 154 -5.23 0.74 -5.59
CA ILE A 154 -6.61 0.31 -5.75
C ILE A 154 -6.60 -0.76 -6.84
N VAL A 155 -7.06 -1.97 -6.50
CA VAL A 155 -7.15 -3.10 -7.42
C VAL A 155 -8.61 -3.37 -7.72
N CYS A 156 -9.02 -3.30 -8.99
CA CYS A 156 -10.39 -3.52 -9.43
C CYS A 156 -10.47 -4.78 -10.31
N ASP A 157 -11.38 -5.69 -9.95
CA ASP A 157 -11.58 -6.94 -10.66
C ASP A 157 -12.16 -6.68 -12.07
N TRP A 158 -11.70 -7.41 -13.08
CA TRP A 158 -12.25 -7.30 -14.44
C TRP A 158 -13.62 -7.97 -14.61
N THR A 159 -14.03 -8.79 -13.65
CA THR A 159 -15.27 -9.55 -13.67
C THR A 159 -16.31 -8.86 -12.79
N PRO A 160 -17.60 -8.84 -13.18
CA PRO A 160 -18.67 -8.40 -12.30
C PRO A 160 -18.59 -9.10 -10.93
N PRO A 161 -18.81 -8.38 -9.82
CA PRO A 161 -19.36 -7.02 -9.72
C PRO A 161 -18.31 -5.89 -9.84
N TYR A 162 -17.12 -6.18 -10.38
CA TYR A 162 -16.00 -5.24 -10.55
C TYR A 162 -15.51 -4.64 -9.22
N THR A 163 -15.42 -5.50 -8.20
CA THR A 163 -15.01 -5.11 -6.85
C THR A 163 -13.68 -4.39 -6.87
N CYS A 164 -13.63 -3.19 -6.28
CA CYS A 164 -12.39 -2.46 -6.05
C CYS A 164 -11.94 -2.63 -4.59
N ARG A 165 -10.67 -2.98 -4.39
CA ARG A 165 -10.04 -3.15 -3.07
C ARG A 165 -8.88 -2.17 -2.92
N VAL A 166 -8.71 -1.60 -1.73
CA VAL A 166 -7.63 -0.65 -1.44
C VAL A 166 -6.54 -1.29 -0.59
N PHE A 167 -5.29 -0.94 -0.86
CA PHE A 167 -4.12 -1.37 -0.12
C PHE A 167 -3.28 -0.15 0.27
N ALA A 168 -2.73 -0.15 1.48
CA ALA A 168 -1.82 0.91 1.89
C ALA A 168 -0.45 0.77 1.20
N GLY A 169 0.15 1.91 0.88
CA GLY A 169 1.39 2.02 0.12
C GLY A 169 1.22 1.77 -1.37
N GLY A 170 1.94 2.53 -2.18
CA GLY A 170 2.12 2.25 -3.62
C GLY A 170 3.55 1.82 -3.93
N PHE A 171 3.72 0.99 -4.96
CA PHE A 171 5.04 0.62 -5.45
C PHE A 171 5.70 1.84 -6.09
N ASP A 172 6.95 2.09 -5.72
CA ASP A 172 7.71 3.17 -6.31
C ASP A 172 8.56 2.72 -7.51
N THR A 173 9.43 3.62 -7.98
CA THR A 173 10.31 3.38 -9.13
C THR A 173 11.35 2.28 -8.88
N ASP A 174 11.60 1.93 -7.61
CA ASP A 174 12.46 0.81 -7.22
C ASP A 174 11.64 -0.47 -6.98
N HIS A 175 10.38 -0.50 -7.41
CA HIS A 175 9.49 -1.66 -7.36
C HIS A 175 9.04 -2.10 -5.96
N GLN A 176 9.10 -1.21 -4.96
CA GLN A 176 8.81 -1.58 -3.58
C GLN A 176 7.77 -0.70 -2.89
N VAL A 177 6.97 -1.31 -2.03
CA VAL A 177 6.34 -0.67 -0.86
C VAL A 177 7.26 -0.94 0.34
N MET A 178 7.99 0.08 0.80
CA MET A 178 8.86 -0.04 1.97
C MET A 178 8.17 0.53 3.21
N VAL A 179 7.88 -0.33 4.18
CA VAL A 179 7.35 0.07 5.48
C VAL A 179 8.51 0.51 6.38
N PRO A 180 8.39 1.59 7.17
CA PRO A 180 9.42 1.96 8.13
C PRO A 180 9.65 0.87 9.20
N LEU A 181 10.88 0.71 9.66
CA LEU A 181 11.23 -0.24 10.74
C LEU A 181 10.35 -0.06 11.98
N ASN A 182 10.19 1.19 12.42
CA ASN A 182 9.39 1.54 13.60
C ASN A 182 7.87 1.64 13.35
N ALA A 183 7.39 1.36 12.14
CA ALA A 183 5.96 1.34 11.89
C ALA A 183 5.31 0.10 12.52
N PRO A 184 4.04 0.20 12.96
CA PRO A 184 3.33 -0.94 13.53
C PRO A 184 3.20 -2.07 12.52
N LYS A 185 3.39 -3.27 13.04
CA LYS A 185 3.24 -4.53 12.32
C LYS A 185 2.33 -5.42 13.14
N PHE A 186 1.51 -6.19 12.45
CA PHE A 186 0.58 -7.12 13.05
C PHE A 186 1.10 -8.55 12.88
N CYS A 187 1.25 -9.24 14.01
CA CYS A 187 1.63 -10.64 14.02
C CYS A 187 0.40 -11.54 13.97
N PRO A 188 0.15 -12.28 12.87
CA PRO A 188 -0.99 -13.19 12.81
C PRO A 188 -0.86 -14.38 13.77
N THR A 189 0.35 -14.74 14.19
CA THR A 189 0.61 -15.88 15.08
C THR A 189 0.09 -15.62 16.50
N CYS A 190 0.41 -14.47 17.09
CA CYS A 190 -0.03 -14.12 18.44
C CYS A 190 -1.11 -13.02 18.47
N GLN A 191 -1.54 -12.53 17.30
CA GLN A 191 -2.59 -11.53 17.13
C GLN A 191 -2.28 -10.20 17.84
N GLN A 192 -1.00 -9.79 17.84
CA GLN A 192 -0.55 -8.56 18.52
C GLN A 192 0.09 -7.58 17.53
N TRP A 193 -0.04 -6.29 17.88
CA TRP A 193 0.67 -5.21 17.22
C TRP A 193 2.00 -4.93 17.91
N THR A 194 3.06 -4.67 17.14
CA THR A 194 4.35 -4.23 17.67
C THR A 194 5.04 -3.26 16.72
N SER A 195 5.83 -2.35 17.27
CA SER A 195 6.81 -1.52 16.54
C SER A 195 8.25 -1.97 16.80
N THR A 196 8.45 -2.98 17.67
CA THR A 196 9.72 -3.52 18.15
C THR A 196 9.79 -5.03 17.94
N TRP A 197 9.59 -5.43 16.67
CA TRP A 197 9.39 -6.81 16.28
C TRP A 197 10.48 -7.78 16.77
N SER A 198 11.75 -7.37 16.69
CA SER A 198 12.91 -8.18 17.09
C SER A 198 12.88 -8.64 18.55
N ARG A 199 12.30 -7.84 19.45
CA ARG A 199 12.26 -8.13 20.89
C ARG A 199 11.02 -8.92 21.28
N ASP A 200 9.88 -8.54 20.72
CA ASP A 200 8.58 -9.01 21.21
C ASP A 200 8.14 -10.31 20.51
N HIS A 201 8.63 -10.56 19.28
CA HIS A 201 8.07 -11.58 18.39
C HIS A 201 9.11 -12.52 17.77
N ALA A 202 10.33 -12.59 18.32
CA ALA A 202 11.38 -13.50 17.83
C ALA A 202 10.89 -14.95 17.72
N LYS A 203 10.12 -15.43 18.71
CA LYS A 203 9.53 -16.79 18.74
C LYS A 203 8.42 -17.01 17.70
N CYS A 204 7.80 -15.93 17.19
CA CYS A 204 6.74 -16.02 16.18
C CYS A 204 7.31 -16.19 14.76
N ILE A 205 8.57 -15.82 14.52
CA ILE A 205 9.25 -15.97 13.22
C ILE A 205 10.12 -17.24 13.17
N LEU A 206 10.78 -17.63 14.27
CA LEU A 206 11.75 -18.73 14.24
C LEU A 206 11.22 -20.08 13.70
N PRO A 207 9.94 -20.47 13.90
CA PRO A 207 9.38 -21.66 13.26
C PRO A 207 9.12 -21.52 11.74
N MET A 208 9.15 -20.30 11.21
CA MET A 208 8.85 -20.01 9.80
C MET A 208 10.11 -20.10 8.93
N ALA A 209 11.29 -19.70 9.43
CA ALA A 209 12.51 -19.65 8.63
C ALA A 209 13.18 -21.02 8.49
N SER A 210 12.91 -21.74 7.39
CA SER A 210 13.79 -22.82 6.95
C SER A 210 14.92 -22.22 6.11
N THR A 211 16.17 -22.36 6.56
CA THR A 211 17.36 -21.94 5.81
C THR A 211 17.52 -22.81 4.57
N SER A 212 17.16 -22.30 3.40
CA SER A 212 17.61 -22.85 2.13
C SER A 212 18.91 -22.14 1.73
N HIS A 213 20.04 -22.82 1.86
CA HIS A 213 21.30 -22.32 1.30
C HIS A 213 21.27 -22.43 -0.22
N GLY A 214 20.93 -21.32 -0.90
CA GLY A 214 21.14 -21.18 -2.34
C GLY A 214 22.63 -21.09 -2.63
N GLY A 215 23.16 -22.06 -3.36
CA GLY A 215 24.57 -22.17 -3.75
C GLY A 215 25.07 -20.95 -4.52
N GLY A 216 26.34 -20.59 -4.27
CA GLY A 216 26.94 -19.36 -4.74
C GLY A 216 27.33 -19.33 -6.21
N SER A 217 27.51 -18.11 -6.72
CA SER A 217 28.46 -17.79 -7.77
C SER A 217 29.34 -16.63 -7.30
N SER A 218 30.64 -16.76 -7.52
CA SER A 218 31.70 -15.80 -7.20
C SER A 218 31.47 -14.44 -7.86
N GLY A 219 31.37 -13.39 -7.04
CA GLY A 219 31.26 -11.98 -7.43
C GLY A 219 30.68 -11.16 -6.28
N ASP A 220 31.53 -10.60 -5.41
CA ASP A 220 31.15 -9.79 -4.24
C ASP A 220 30.41 -8.50 -4.64
N ASP A 221 29.17 -8.34 -4.16
CA ASP A 221 28.56 -7.10 -3.59
C ASP A 221 27.01 -7.18 -3.40
N LEU A 222 26.33 -8.25 -3.83
CA LEU A 222 24.85 -8.39 -3.75
C LEU A 222 24.36 -9.57 -2.89
N LYS A 223 25.05 -9.90 -1.81
CA LYS A 223 24.67 -11.04 -0.98
C LYS A 223 23.42 -10.73 -0.14
N ILE A 224 22.33 -11.43 -0.44
CA ILE A 224 21.16 -11.55 0.43
C ILE A 224 21.01 -13.00 0.89
N THR A 225 20.54 -13.20 2.10
CA THR A 225 20.15 -14.54 2.57
C THR A 225 18.64 -14.62 2.54
N VAL A 226 18.08 -15.56 1.76
CA VAL A 226 16.64 -15.77 1.65
C VAL A 226 16.26 -17.03 2.43
N CYS A 227 15.39 -16.86 3.42
CA CYS A 227 14.81 -17.94 4.21
C CYS A 227 13.34 -18.09 3.82
N GLY A 228 12.98 -19.25 3.28
CA GLY A 228 11.59 -19.58 2.96
C GLY A 228 10.74 -19.65 4.24
N ILE A 229 9.47 -19.25 4.14
CA ILE A 229 8.48 -19.37 5.21
C ILE A 229 7.63 -20.61 4.96
N GLN A 230 7.77 -21.64 5.80
CA GLN A 230 6.90 -22.82 5.73
C GLN A 230 5.59 -22.56 6.51
N SER A 231 4.44 -22.80 5.87
CA SER A 231 3.15 -22.86 6.56
C SER A 231 3.04 -24.22 7.24
N SER A 232 3.00 -24.26 8.57
CA SER A 232 2.86 -25.50 9.36
C SER A 232 1.45 -26.10 9.32
N THR A 233 0.51 -25.48 8.60
CA THR A 233 -0.84 -26.00 8.39
C THR A 233 -1.09 -26.04 6.89
N GLY A 234 -1.74 -27.11 6.39
CA GLY A 234 -2.13 -27.27 4.97
C GLY A 234 -3.15 -26.24 4.46
N SER A 235 -3.24 -25.08 5.12
CA SER A 235 -3.89 -23.86 4.66
C SER A 235 -3.01 -23.17 3.63
N THR A 236 -3.56 -22.96 2.44
CA THR A 236 -2.99 -22.14 1.36
C THR A 236 -2.90 -20.64 1.70
N ALA A 237 -3.40 -20.21 2.86
CA ALA A 237 -3.22 -18.84 3.33
C ALA A 237 -1.81 -18.68 3.92
N THR A 238 -0.92 -18.04 3.18
CA THR A 238 0.35 -17.56 3.72
C THR A 238 0.06 -16.62 4.88
N HIS A 239 0.41 -17.01 6.10
CA HIS A 239 0.30 -16.16 7.29
C HIS A 239 1.38 -15.07 7.22
N THR A 240 1.13 -14.05 6.39
CA THR A 240 2.07 -12.94 6.20
C THR A 240 1.90 -11.94 7.33
N VAL A 241 3.04 -11.47 7.86
CA VAL A 241 3.04 -10.33 8.76
C VAL A 241 2.48 -9.14 8.02
N ASP A 242 1.47 -8.51 8.60
CA ASP A 242 0.87 -7.32 8.04
C ASP A 242 1.47 -6.07 8.68
N ALA A 243 1.29 -4.92 8.05
CA ALA A 243 1.85 -3.68 8.55
C ALA A 243 1.08 -2.44 8.11
N LEU A 244 1.29 -1.36 8.85
CA LEU A 244 0.78 -0.04 8.53
C LEU A 244 1.89 0.84 7.96
N THR A 245 1.52 1.74 7.06
CA THR A 245 2.43 2.81 6.63
C THR A 245 2.61 3.84 7.75
N ARG A 246 3.62 4.72 7.62
CA ARG A 246 3.96 5.70 8.67
C ARG A 246 2.77 6.57 9.10
N ASN A 247 2.12 7.16 8.12
CA ASN A 247 1.03 8.12 8.30
C ASN A 247 -0.34 7.46 8.25
N GLY A 248 -0.37 6.15 7.93
CA GLY A 248 -1.59 5.40 7.79
C GLY A 248 -2.32 5.64 6.47
N LEU A 249 -3.32 4.82 6.23
CA LEU A 249 -4.34 4.99 5.21
C LEU A 249 -5.64 4.55 5.86
N ARG A 250 -6.63 5.45 5.94
CA ARG A 250 -7.91 5.09 6.57
C ARG A 250 -9.02 5.07 5.54
N LEU A 251 -9.93 4.12 5.74
CA LEU A 251 -11.14 3.94 4.96
C LEU A 251 -12.35 4.24 5.84
N TRP A 252 -13.11 5.25 5.46
CA TRP A 252 -14.47 5.46 5.93
C TRP A 252 -15.38 4.47 5.22
N ARG A 253 -16.11 3.72 6.03
CA ARG A 253 -17.03 2.68 5.61
C ARG A 253 -18.47 3.20 5.73
N PRO A 254 -19.17 3.44 4.61
CA PRO A 254 -20.51 4.02 4.65
C PRO A 254 -21.55 3.07 5.25
N ASP A 255 -21.35 1.75 5.11
CA ASP A 255 -22.20 0.70 5.67
C ASP A 255 -22.18 0.67 7.20
N SER A 256 -20.99 0.80 7.81
CA SER A 256 -20.83 0.77 9.26
C SER A 256 -20.73 2.16 9.90
N GLN A 257 -20.58 3.21 9.09
CA GLN A 257 -20.29 4.58 9.54
C GLN A 257 -19.09 4.65 10.50
N THR A 258 -18.02 3.93 10.15
CA THR A 258 -16.78 3.91 10.95
C THR A 258 -15.54 4.11 10.09
N TRP A 259 -14.49 4.61 10.73
CA TRP A 259 -13.14 4.60 10.17
C TRP A 259 -12.44 3.28 10.51
N ALA A 260 -11.74 2.72 9.53
CA ALA A 260 -10.83 1.61 9.72
C ALA A 260 -9.47 1.95 9.09
N GLU A 261 -8.40 1.38 9.65
CA GLU A 261 -7.06 1.47 9.11
C GLU A 261 -6.86 0.38 8.05
N VAL A 262 -6.34 0.75 6.89
CA VAL A 262 -6.00 -0.16 5.79
C VAL A 262 -4.53 -0.53 5.90
N SER A 263 -4.22 -1.81 5.78
CA SER A 263 -2.85 -2.30 5.83
C SER A 263 -2.19 -2.45 4.45
N VAL A 264 -0.90 -2.74 4.44
CA VAL A 264 -0.14 -2.97 3.20
C VAL A 264 -0.59 -4.22 2.44
N HIS A 265 -1.21 -5.18 3.12
CA HIS A 265 -1.81 -6.36 2.50
C HIS A 265 -3.34 -6.24 2.30
N GLY A 266 -3.94 -5.09 2.61
CA GLY A 266 -5.34 -4.80 2.27
C GLY A 266 -6.36 -5.27 3.31
N SER A 267 -5.90 -5.70 4.49
CA SER A 267 -6.79 -5.97 5.63
C SER A 267 -7.26 -4.65 6.27
N LEU A 268 -8.45 -4.69 6.88
CA LEU A 268 -8.99 -3.59 7.65
C LEU A 268 -8.89 -3.84 9.14
N TYR A 269 -8.42 -2.84 9.87
CA TYR A 269 -8.30 -2.90 11.32
C TYR A 269 -9.07 -1.77 11.99
N ALA A 270 -9.71 -2.08 13.12
CA ALA A 270 -10.47 -1.09 13.87
C ALA A 270 -9.54 0.01 14.39
N VAL A 271 -9.99 1.26 14.28
CA VAL A 271 -9.30 2.39 14.90
C VAL A 271 -10.16 2.89 16.06
N PRO A 272 -9.61 3.04 17.28
CA PRO A 272 -10.34 3.62 18.39
C PRO A 272 -10.87 5.02 18.05
N THR A 273 -12.15 5.26 18.32
CA THR A 273 -12.78 6.57 18.19
C THR A 273 -12.29 7.47 19.34
N ALA A 274 -11.14 8.11 19.16
CA ALA A 274 -10.51 9.10 20.05
C ALA A 274 -10.40 8.69 21.55
N SER A 275 -9.23 8.21 21.98
CA SER A 275 -8.74 8.55 23.32
C SER A 275 -8.10 9.94 23.26
N SER A 276 -8.18 10.70 24.35
CA SER A 276 -7.66 12.06 24.59
C SER A 276 -6.14 12.27 24.35
N SER A 277 -5.46 11.34 23.69
CA SER A 277 -4.03 11.36 23.41
C SER A 277 -3.76 12.00 22.04
N THR A 278 -2.76 12.88 22.00
CA THR A 278 -2.22 13.53 20.78
C THR A 278 -1.56 12.57 19.79
N SER A 279 -1.57 11.26 20.05
CA SER A 279 -1.10 10.20 19.16
C SER A 279 -2.24 9.72 18.25
N PHE A 280 -1.94 9.55 16.95
CA PHE A 280 -2.82 8.87 16.01
C PHE A 280 -3.29 7.55 16.64
N ALA A 281 -4.61 7.39 16.87
CA ALA A 281 -5.18 6.14 17.34
C ALA A 281 -4.78 5.02 16.37
N ARG A 282 -4.07 4.01 16.88
CA ARG A 282 -3.61 2.85 16.11
C ARG A 282 -4.46 1.64 16.45
N PRO A 283 -4.59 0.66 15.54
CA PRO A 283 -5.32 -0.55 15.84
C PRO A 283 -4.72 -1.34 17.00
N THR A 284 -5.59 -2.01 17.75
CA THR A 284 -5.22 -2.83 18.92
C THR A 284 -5.71 -4.26 18.82
N SER A 285 -6.48 -4.59 17.79
CA SER A 285 -7.10 -5.90 17.60
C SER A 285 -6.73 -6.53 16.25
N SER A 286 -7.15 -7.78 16.10
CA SER A 286 -7.18 -8.54 14.84
C SER A 286 -7.94 -7.80 13.74
N PRO A 287 -7.70 -8.15 12.45
CA PRO A 287 -8.40 -7.52 11.34
C PRO A 287 -9.92 -7.74 11.44
N ILE A 288 -10.69 -6.68 11.17
CA ILE A 288 -12.15 -6.75 11.04
C ILE A 288 -12.53 -7.56 9.79
N THR A 289 -11.75 -7.40 8.72
CA THR A 289 -11.87 -8.15 7.47
C THR A 289 -10.52 -8.18 6.76
N THR A 290 -10.31 -9.19 5.93
CA THR A 290 -9.09 -9.37 5.13
C THR A 290 -9.10 -8.57 3.83
N GLU A 291 -10.22 -7.94 3.48
CA GLU A 291 -10.36 -7.14 2.26
C GLU A 291 -10.95 -5.76 2.54
N ALA A 292 -10.21 -4.71 2.18
CA ALA A 292 -10.66 -3.33 2.22
C ALA A 292 -11.41 -2.95 0.92
N VAL A 293 -12.66 -3.39 0.83
CA VAL A 293 -13.52 -3.12 -0.34
C VAL A 293 -13.97 -1.65 -0.35
N LEU A 294 -13.84 -1.00 -1.51
CA LEU A 294 -14.41 0.32 -1.77
C LEU A 294 -15.88 0.18 -2.19
N MET A 295 -16.75 0.84 -1.45
CA MET A 295 -18.18 0.95 -1.76
C MET A 295 -18.49 2.38 -2.21
N HIS A 296 -19.56 2.58 -2.98
CA HIS A 296 -20.02 3.93 -3.29
C HIS A 296 -20.18 4.76 -2.00
N GLY A 297 -19.51 5.92 -1.94
CA GLY A 297 -19.49 6.77 -0.75
C GLY A 297 -18.39 6.47 0.26
N SER A 298 -17.55 5.46 0.03
CA SER A 298 -16.31 5.26 0.78
C SER A 298 -15.41 6.50 0.68
N ILE A 299 -14.72 6.84 1.77
CA ILE A 299 -13.78 7.97 1.81
C ILE A 299 -12.43 7.46 2.29
N LEU A 300 -11.37 7.76 1.54
CA LEU A 300 -10.00 7.50 1.91
C LEU A 300 -9.40 8.74 2.56
N ASP A 301 -8.90 8.63 3.78
CA ASP A 301 -7.98 9.61 4.38
C ASP A 301 -6.55 9.19 4.06
N ILE A 302 -5.91 9.96 3.19
CA ILE A 302 -4.56 9.71 2.68
C ILE A 302 -3.49 10.57 3.36
N GLY A 303 -3.75 11.00 4.60
CA GLY A 303 -2.87 11.87 5.38
C GLY A 303 -3.40 13.29 5.49
N GLY A 304 -4.66 13.43 5.89
CA GLY A 304 -5.38 14.69 6.05
C GLY A 304 -5.98 15.25 4.76
N VAL A 305 -5.90 14.49 3.66
CA VAL A 305 -6.64 14.77 2.42
C VAL A 305 -7.63 13.65 2.22
N TYR A 306 -8.87 14.00 1.92
CA TYR A 306 -9.95 13.03 1.76
C TYR A 306 -10.24 12.79 0.29
N VAL A 307 -10.33 11.52 -0.11
CA VAL A 307 -10.68 11.10 -1.47
C VAL A 307 -11.90 10.20 -1.40
N LYS A 308 -13.02 10.66 -1.95
CA LYS A 308 -14.26 9.88 -2.03
C LYS A 308 -14.22 8.96 -3.24
N PHE A 309 -14.68 7.72 -3.07
CA PHE A 309 -15.01 6.82 -4.16
C PHE A 309 -16.52 6.92 -4.48
N SER A 310 -16.85 7.16 -5.75
CA SER A 310 -18.23 7.36 -6.24
C SER A 310 -18.52 6.54 -7.48
#